data_AF-A0A941S519-F1
#
_entry.id   AF-A0A941S519-F1
#
_cell.length_a   1.000
_cell.length_b   1.000
_cell.length_c   1.000
_cell.angle_alpha   90.00
_cell.angle_beta   90.00
_cell.angle_gamma   90.00
#
_symmetry.space_group_name_H-M   'P 1'
#
loop_
_entity.id
_entity.type
_entity.pdbx_description
1 polymer ?
#
loop_
_entity_poly.entity_id
_entity_poly.type
_entity_poly.pdbx_seq_one_letter_code
_entity_poly.pdbx_strand_id
1 'polypeptide(L)'
;LTMVAYFALLHPMQLSSANEVFPAVASALLPAPITGIVLAGAALSALVVLTGICLAIGPLVSRNLVPGLTNDQQRRWSQVIIAFYLLLSIAGAATSSQLLVTINNLFYFGITQSLPGVLSILFARRVRPSAIIAGILIGDLIAITIFEFGIPVGGINPGFIGLVANFTVVLATLYLAPGKERTPIARITPRQSASA
;
A
#
# COMPACT_ATOMS: atom_id res chain seq x y z
N LEU A 1 -1.74 17.74 -12.73
CA LEU A 1 -2.80 16.77 -13.11
C LEU A 1 -4.19 17.39 -13.18
N THR A 2 -4.64 18.14 -12.17
CA THR A 2 -5.98 18.78 -12.19
C THR A 2 -6.19 19.71 -13.39
N MET A 3 -5.22 20.58 -13.70
CA MET A 3 -5.27 21.44 -14.90
C MET A 3 -5.31 20.63 -16.21
N VAL A 4 -4.57 19.52 -16.28
CA VAL A 4 -4.52 18.63 -17.44
C VAL A 4 -5.86 17.92 -17.65
N ALA A 5 -6.46 17.43 -16.57
CA ALA A 5 -7.78 16.80 -16.60
C ALA A 5 -8.87 17.80 -17.01
N TYR A 6 -8.82 19.03 -16.49
CA TYR A 6 -9.77 20.08 -16.87
C TYR A 6 -9.65 20.45 -18.36
N PHE A 7 -8.43 20.56 -18.88
CA PHE A 7 -8.18 20.77 -20.30
C PHE A 7 -8.78 19.65 -21.17
N ALA A 8 -8.62 18.39 -20.75
CA ALA A 8 -9.17 17.22 -21.44
C ALA A 8 -10.70 17.15 -21.40
N LEU A 9 -11.35 17.70 -20.36
CA LEU A 9 -12.81 17.78 -20.28
C LEU A 9 -13.39 18.85 -21.21
N LEU A 10 -12.64 19.92 -21.47
CA LEU A 10 -13.08 21.03 -22.32
C LEU A 10 -12.84 20.79 -23.82
N HIS A 11 -12.03 19.80 -24.18
CA HIS A 11 -11.72 19.46 -25.57
C HIS A 11 -12.19 18.04 -25.89
N PRO A 12 -12.88 17.80 -27.02
CA PRO A 12 -13.39 16.48 -27.38
C PRO A 12 -12.23 15.55 -27.79
N MET A 13 -11.57 14.96 -26.79
CA MET A 13 -10.55 13.93 -26.98
C MET A 13 -11.22 12.56 -26.85
N GLN A 14 -11.03 11.70 -27.85
CA GLN A 14 -11.44 10.29 -27.75
C GLN A 14 -10.45 9.57 -26.83
N LEU A 15 -10.82 9.47 -25.55
CA LEU A 15 -10.04 8.79 -24.52
C LEU A 15 -10.76 7.50 -24.12
N SER A 16 -10.04 6.38 -24.17
CA SER A 16 -10.59 5.09 -23.76
C SER A 16 -10.46 4.89 -22.25
N SER A 17 -9.52 5.59 -21.62
CA SER A 17 -9.24 5.47 -20.19
C SER A 17 -8.65 6.73 -19.57
N ALA A 18 -8.77 6.87 -18.24
CA ALA A 18 -8.20 7.99 -17.49
C ALA A 18 -6.66 8.06 -17.60
N ASN A 19 -6.00 6.93 -17.85
CA ASN A 19 -4.55 6.83 -17.97
C ASN A 19 -4.02 7.51 -19.25
N GLU A 20 -4.86 7.64 -20.29
CA GLU A 20 -4.50 8.26 -21.57
C GLU A 20 -4.59 9.79 -21.54
N VAL A 21 -5.26 10.37 -20.54
CA VAL A 21 -5.47 11.82 -20.41
C VAL A 21 -4.16 12.57 -20.47
N PHE A 22 -3.14 12.15 -19.70
CA PHE A 22 -1.89 12.87 -19.63
C PHE A 22 -1.09 12.82 -20.96
N PRO A 23 -0.83 11.64 -21.57
CA PRO A 23 -0.19 11.57 -22.88
C PRO A 23 -0.94 12.31 -24.00
N ALA A 24 -2.27 12.25 -24.00
CA ALA A 24 -3.10 12.91 -25.01
C ALA A 24 -3.00 14.44 -24.91
N VAL A 25 -3.13 14.99 -23.69
CA VAL A 25 -2.98 16.45 -23.49
C VAL A 25 -1.55 16.90 -23.78
N ALA A 26 -0.54 16.13 -23.37
CA ALA A 26 0.86 16.46 -23.68
C ALA A 26 1.09 16.55 -25.20
N SER A 27 0.51 15.62 -25.97
CA SER A 27 0.62 15.60 -27.43
C SER A 27 -0.18 16.72 -28.11
N ALA A 28 -1.27 17.17 -27.49
CA ALA A 28 -2.08 18.27 -28.00
C ALA A 28 -1.46 19.66 -27.75
N LEU A 29 -0.71 19.83 -26.64
CA LEU A 29 -0.19 21.13 -26.22
C LEU A 29 1.29 21.37 -26.57
N LEU A 30 2.06 20.32 -26.83
CA LEU A 30 3.51 20.41 -27.00
C LEU A 30 3.96 19.96 -28.40
N PRO A 31 5.05 20.57 -28.93
CA PRO A 31 5.67 20.09 -30.16
C PRO A 31 6.35 18.73 -29.94
N ALA A 32 6.41 17.91 -30.99
CA ALA A 32 6.90 16.52 -30.98
C ALA A 32 8.20 16.26 -30.15
N PRO A 33 9.29 17.04 -30.29
CA PRO A 33 10.50 16.79 -29.50
C PRO A 33 10.30 16.99 -28.00
N ILE A 34 9.45 17.94 -27.59
CA ILE A 34 9.16 18.23 -26.18
C ILE A 34 8.23 17.16 -25.59
N THR A 35 7.24 16.70 -26.36
CA THR A 35 6.36 15.59 -25.94
C THR A 35 7.18 14.33 -25.63
N GLY A 36 8.16 14.00 -26.47
CA GLY A 36 9.06 12.87 -26.24
C GLY A 36 9.82 12.98 -24.90
N ILE A 37 10.35 14.16 -24.59
CA ILE A 37 11.06 14.42 -23.32
C ILE A 37 10.12 14.26 -22.12
N VAL A 38 8.89 14.79 -22.21
CA VAL A 38 7.90 14.69 -21.11
C VAL A 38 7.48 13.25 -20.86
N LEU A 39 7.18 12.49 -21.93
CA LEU A 39 6.81 11.08 -21.81
C LEU A 39 7.97 10.22 -21.31
N ALA A 40 9.21 10.51 -21.75
CA ALA A 40 10.41 9.85 -21.23
C ALA A 40 10.60 10.14 -19.73
N GLY A 41 10.40 11.39 -19.30
CA GLY A 41 10.44 11.76 -17.88
C GLY A 41 9.40 11.04 -17.03
N ALA A 42 8.18 10.90 -17.55
CA ALA A 42 7.11 10.12 -16.90
C ALA A 42 7.49 8.63 -16.78
N ALA A 43 8.02 8.03 -17.86
CA ALA A 43 8.48 6.64 -17.86
C ALA A 43 9.64 6.41 -16.88
N LEU A 44 10.63 7.30 -16.86
CA LEU A 44 11.76 7.22 -15.93
C LEU A 44 11.29 7.35 -14.48
N SER A 45 10.35 8.24 -14.19
CA SER A 45 9.77 8.39 -12.84
C SER A 45 9.08 7.10 -12.39
N ALA A 46 8.34 6.45 -13.28
CA ALA A 46 7.70 5.16 -13.00
C ALA A 46 8.74 4.06 -12.73
N LEU A 47 9.83 4.00 -13.51
CA LEU A 47 10.92 3.05 -13.29
C LEU A 47 11.62 3.23 -11.95
N VAL A 48 11.80 4.48 -11.49
CA VAL A 48 12.37 4.77 -10.16
C VAL A 48 11.49 4.23 -9.05
N VAL A 49 10.17 4.46 -9.11
CA VAL A 49 9.22 3.92 -8.13
C VAL A 49 9.21 2.40 -8.16
N LEU A 50 9.17 1.80 -9.35
CA LEU A 50 9.22 0.34 -9.52
C LEU A 50 10.49 -0.26 -8.90
N THR A 51 11.64 0.38 -9.13
CA THR A 51 12.93 -0.04 -8.54
C THR A 51 12.88 0.02 -7.02
N GLY A 52 12.34 1.09 -6.45
CA GLY A 52 12.16 1.22 -5.00
C GLY A 52 11.30 0.11 -4.41
N ILE A 53 10.18 -0.23 -5.07
CA ILE A 53 9.29 -1.31 -4.62
C ILE A 53 9.99 -2.67 -4.73
N CYS A 54 10.70 -2.95 -5.82
CA CYS A 54 11.48 -4.18 -5.99
C CYS A 54 12.54 -4.34 -4.89
N LEU A 55 13.26 -3.26 -4.55
CA LEU A 55 14.25 -3.27 -3.48
C LEU A 55 13.64 -3.49 -2.10
N ALA A 56 12.40 -3.02 -1.87
CA ALA A 56 11.69 -3.21 -0.62
C ALA A 56 11.08 -4.61 -0.48
N ILE A 57 10.42 -5.12 -1.53
CA ILE A 57 9.63 -6.36 -1.46
C ILE A 57 10.50 -7.62 -1.30
N GLY A 58 11.67 -7.66 -1.94
CA GLY A 58 12.58 -8.81 -1.86
C GLY A 58 12.99 -9.15 -0.41
N PRO A 59 13.59 -8.20 0.32
CA PRO A 59 13.91 -8.37 1.74
C PRO A 59 12.66 -8.50 2.63
N LEU A 60 11.56 -7.80 2.32
CA LEU A 60 10.33 -7.87 3.12
C LEU A 60 9.80 -9.30 3.14
N VAL A 61 9.62 -9.92 1.97
CA VAL A 61 9.11 -11.29 1.88
C VAL A 61 10.14 -12.31 2.35
N SER A 62 11.40 -12.21 1.91
CA SER A 62 12.43 -13.19 2.30
C SER A 62 12.72 -13.21 3.80
N ARG A 63 12.61 -12.07 4.50
CA ARG A 63 12.86 -12.02 5.96
C ARG A 63 11.64 -12.31 6.82
N ASN A 64 10.45 -11.92 6.37
CA ASN A 64 9.24 -12.05 7.19
C ASN A 64 8.46 -13.34 6.91
N LEU A 65 8.52 -13.88 5.69
CA LEU A 65 7.74 -15.06 5.29
C LEU A 65 8.59 -16.33 5.17
N VAL A 66 9.91 -16.21 4.95
CA VAL A 66 10.82 -17.36 4.82
C VAL A 66 11.93 -17.29 5.88
N PRO A 67 11.63 -17.60 7.15
CA PRO A 67 12.63 -17.52 8.23
C PRO A 67 13.74 -18.57 8.06
N GLY A 68 14.94 -18.25 8.56
CA GLY A 68 16.05 -19.23 8.66
C GLY A 68 16.95 -19.36 7.42
N LEU A 69 16.82 -18.48 6.43
CA LEU A 69 17.69 -18.46 5.26
C LEU A 69 19.11 -17.97 5.62
N THR A 70 20.13 -18.58 5.01
CA THR A 70 21.50 -18.04 5.04
C THR A 70 21.61 -16.78 4.17
N ASN A 71 22.65 -15.96 4.37
CA ASN A 71 22.83 -14.71 3.62
C ASN A 71 22.78 -14.91 2.09
N ASP A 72 23.38 -15.98 1.58
CA ASP A 72 23.38 -16.30 0.13
C ASP A 72 22.01 -16.75 -0.37
N GLN A 73 21.30 -17.56 0.43
CA GLN A 73 19.94 -17.99 0.11
C GLN A 73 18.97 -16.81 0.15
N GLN A 74 19.10 -15.92 1.12
CA GLN A 74 18.27 -14.73 1.24
C GLN A 74 18.40 -13.81 0.02
N ARG A 75 19.62 -13.66 -0.50
CA ARG A 75 19.87 -12.91 -1.75
C ARG A 75 19.19 -13.57 -2.95
N ARG A 76 19.35 -14.89 -3.11
CA ARG A 76 18.68 -15.64 -4.20
C ARG A 76 17.15 -15.56 -4.10
N TRP A 77 16.58 -15.78 -2.93
CA TRP A 77 15.14 -15.69 -2.71
C TRP A 77 14.61 -14.29 -2.98
N SER A 78 15.31 -13.25 -2.54
CA SER A 78 14.94 -11.86 -2.84
C SER A 78 14.89 -11.61 -4.35
N GLN A 79 15.86 -12.11 -5.11
CA GLN A 79 15.86 -11.99 -6.59
C GLN A 79 14.69 -12.73 -7.23
N VAL A 80 14.35 -13.94 -6.75
CA VAL A 80 13.19 -14.71 -7.24
C VAL A 80 11.88 -13.96 -6.97
N ILE A 81 11.71 -13.41 -5.77
CA ILE A 81 10.53 -12.62 -5.39
C ILE A 81 10.40 -11.38 -6.28
N ILE A 82 11.51 -10.68 -6.54
CA ILE A 82 11.53 -9.52 -7.44
C ILE A 82 11.14 -9.93 -8.86
N ALA A 83 11.70 -11.02 -9.39
CA ALA A 83 11.36 -11.51 -10.72
C ALA A 83 9.88 -11.88 -10.83
N PHE A 84 9.35 -12.58 -9.83
CA PHE A 84 7.93 -12.94 -9.77
C PHE A 84 7.03 -11.70 -9.70
N TYR A 85 7.39 -10.72 -8.87
CA TYR A 85 6.69 -9.44 -8.78
C TYR A 85 6.68 -8.69 -10.12
N LEU A 86 7.82 -8.63 -10.83
CA LEU A 86 7.90 -7.99 -12.14
C LEU A 86 7.03 -8.69 -13.18
N LEU A 87 7.00 -10.03 -13.19
CA LEU A 87 6.11 -10.79 -14.08
C LEU A 87 4.63 -10.49 -13.80
N LEU A 88 4.22 -10.48 -12.52
CA LEU A 88 2.87 -10.09 -12.13
C LEU A 88 2.57 -8.64 -12.50
N SER A 89 3.53 -7.73 -12.34
CA SER A 89 3.36 -6.32 -12.69
C SER A 89 3.15 -6.13 -14.19
N ILE A 90 3.89 -6.86 -15.04
CA ILE A 90 3.73 -6.83 -16.49
C ILE A 90 2.36 -7.38 -16.88
N ALA A 91 1.95 -8.51 -16.29
CA ALA A 91 0.64 -9.10 -16.53
C ALA A 91 -0.50 -8.15 -16.09
N GLY A 92 -0.36 -7.51 -14.92
CA GLY A 92 -1.31 -6.51 -14.42
C GLY A 92 -1.39 -5.27 -15.31
N ALA A 93 -0.27 -4.78 -15.81
CA ALA A 93 -0.24 -3.63 -16.73
C ALA A 93 -0.99 -3.89 -18.06
N ALA A 94 -1.06 -5.15 -18.51
CA ALA A 94 -1.67 -5.52 -19.79
C ALA A 94 -3.18 -5.72 -19.76
N THR A 95 -3.82 -5.80 -18.58
CA THR A 95 -5.16 -6.40 -18.46
C THR A 95 -6.34 -5.42 -18.46
N SER A 96 -6.20 -4.16 -18.00
CA SER A 96 -7.12 -3.02 -18.26
C SER A 96 -6.83 -1.84 -17.31
N SER A 97 -7.16 -0.61 -17.73
CA SER A 97 -7.12 0.58 -16.87
C SER A 97 -8.06 0.49 -15.65
N GLN A 98 -9.20 -0.20 -15.79
CA GLN A 98 -10.15 -0.37 -14.69
C GLN A 98 -9.57 -1.22 -13.54
N LEU A 99 -8.82 -2.27 -13.88
CA LEU A 99 -8.16 -3.12 -12.88
C LEU A 99 -7.11 -2.33 -12.08
N LEU A 100 -6.38 -1.43 -12.72
CA LEU A 100 -5.40 -0.58 -12.04
C LEU A 100 -6.06 0.30 -10.97
N VAL A 101 -7.22 0.91 -11.30
CA VAL A 101 -7.96 1.74 -10.34
C VAL A 101 -8.48 0.91 -9.16
N THR A 102 -9.04 -0.27 -9.42
CA THR A 102 -9.53 -1.18 -8.38
C THR A 102 -8.41 -1.66 -7.47
N ILE A 103 -7.30 -2.15 -8.04
CA ILE A 103 -6.14 -2.60 -7.27
C ILE A 103 -5.55 -1.46 -6.44
N ASN A 104 -5.47 -0.25 -7.00
CA ASN A 104 -5.00 0.92 -6.29
C ASN A 104 -5.89 1.25 -5.09
N ASN A 105 -7.22 1.26 -5.25
CA ASN A 105 -8.14 1.49 -4.15
C ASN A 105 -8.00 0.42 -3.06
N LEU A 106 -7.91 -0.85 -3.47
CA LEU A 106 -7.73 -1.97 -2.55
C LEU A 106 -6.42 -1.87 -1.76
N PHE A 107 -5.33 -1.50 -2.43
CA PHE A 107 -4.04 -1.23 -1.79
C PHE A 107 -4.17 -0.12 -0.74
N TYR A 108 -4.82 1.00 -1.09
CA TYR A 108 -5.01 2.10 -0.15
C TYR A 108 -5.90 1.73 1.03
N PHE A 109 -6.95 0.92 0.83
CA PHE A 109 -7.75 0.40 1.94
C PHE A 109 -6.87 -0.38 2.92
N GLY A 110 -6.09 -1.35 2.44
CA GLY A 110 -5.19 -2.14 3.31
C GLY A 110 -4.15 -1.29 4.04
N ILE A 111 -3.51 -0.34 3.34
CA ILE A 111 -2.52 0.57 3.97
C ILE A 111 -3.18 1.40 5.08
N THR A 112 -4.37 1.95 4.84
CA THR A 112 -5.06 2.78 5.84
C THR A 112 -5.40 1.99 7.11
N GLN A 113 -5.68 0.69 7.00
CA GLN A 113 -5.96 -0.16 8.16
C GLN A 113 -4.76 -0.43 9.06
N SER A 114 -3.54 -0.17 8.61
CA SER A 114 -2.35 -0.29 9.46
C SER A 114 -2.26 0.80 10.55
N LEU A 115 -3.02 1.89 10.40
CA LEU A 115 -2.93 3.09 11.24
C LEU A 115 -3.21 2.83 12.74
N PRO A 116 -4.27 2.10 13.14
CA PRO A 116 -4.50 1.77 14.56
C PRO A 116 -3.34 0.94 15.16
N GLY A 117 -2.71 0.08 14.35
CA GLY A 117 -1.54 -0.70 14.77
C GLY A 117 -0.34 0.18 15.08
N VAL A 118 -0.02 1.12 14.19
CA VAL A 118 1.08 2.09 14.39
C VAL A 118 0.82 2.96 15.62
N LEU A 119 -0.38 3.51 15.77
CA LEU A 119 -0.75 4.33 16.93
C LEU A 119 -0.71 3.54 18.24
N SER A 120 -1.09 2.26 18.22
CA SER A 120 -1.01 1.40 19.39
C SER A 120 0.42 1.19 19.87
N ILE A 121 1.38 1.07 18.95
CA ILE A 121 2.81 0.95 19.29
C ILE A 121 3.32 2.24 19.96
N LEU A 122 2.90 3.41 19.46
CA LEU A 122 3.35 4.71 19.94
C LEU A 122 2.70 5.12 21.26
N PHE A 123 1.38 4.98 21.38
CA PHE A 123 0.58 5.60 22.45
C PHE A 123 -0.09 4.59 23.39
N ALA A 124 -0.44 3.39 22.92
CA ALA A 124 -1.26 2.42 23.67
C ALA A 124 -0.58 1.05 23.80
N ARG A 125 0.53 0.99 24.55
CA ARG A 125 1.40 -0.20 24.71
C ARG A 125 0.75 -1.43 25.35
N ARG A 126 -0.51 -1.33 25.77
CA ARG A 126 -1.32 -2.42 26.33
C ARG A 126 -2.25 -3.06 25.31
N VAL A 127 -2.30 -2.58 24.06
CA VAL A 127 -3.11 -3.20 23.00
C VAL A 127 -2.53 -4.58 22.65
N ARG A 128 -3.41 -5.58 22.50
CA ARG A 128 -3.03 -6.95 22.12
C ARG A 128 -2.80 -7.05 20.61
N PRO A 129 -1.82 -7.82 20.11
CA PRO A 129 -1.63 -8.03 18.67
C PRO A 129 -2.86 -8.64 18.00
N SER A 130 -3.51 -9.58 18.70
CA SER A 130 -4.72 -10.23 18.19
C SER A 130 -5.84 -9.23 17.95
N ALA A 131 -5.94 -8.18 18.78
CA ALA A 131 -6.88 -7.09 18.57
C ALA A 131 -6.55 -6.24 17.33
N ILE A 132 -5.27 -5.94 17.10
CA ILE A 132 -4.82 -5.20 15.91
C ILE A 132 -5.11 -6.02 14.65
N ILE A 133 -4.78 -7.33 14.65
CA ILE A 133 -5.04 -8.23 13.53
C ILE A 133 -6.55 -8.33 13.26
N ALA A 134 -7.36 -8.53 14.30
CA ALA A 134 -8.81 -8.59 14.16
C ALA A 134 -9.39 -7.28 13.61
N GLY A 135 -8.91 -6.13 14.12
CA GLY A 135 -9.31 -4.81 13.64
C GLY A 135 -8.99 -4.61 12.16
N ILE A 136 -7.77 -4.97 11.73
CA ILE A 136 -7.37 -4.91 10.31
C ILE A 136 -8.29 -5.78 9.45
N LEU A 137 -8.47 -7.05 9.82
CA LEU A 137 -9.30 -7.99 9.05
C LEU A 137 -10.75 -7.53 8.93
N ILE A 138 -11.33 -7.03 10.03
CA ILE A 138 -12.71 -6.50 10.04
C ILE A 138 -12.80 -5.22 9.20
N GLY A 139 -11.85 -4.30 9.35
CA GLY A 139 -11.82 -3.05 8.60
C GLY A 139 -11.68 -3.27 7.09
N ASP A 140 -10.77 -4.14 6.68
CA ASP A 140 -10.58 -4.52 5.28
C ASP A 140 -11.83 -5.21 4.73
N LEU A 141 -12.39 -6.18 5.46
CA LEU A 141 -13.59 -6.89 5.01
C LEU A 141 -14.76 -5.92 4.79
N ILE A 142 -14.97 -4.96 5.68
CA ILE A 142 -16.01 -3.94 5.54
C ILE A 142 -15.73 -3.03 4.35
N ALA A 143 -14.51 -2.51 4.22
CA ALA A 143 -14.14 -1.61 3.13
C ALA A 143 -14.28 -2.27 1.75
N ILE A 144 -13.82 -3.52 1.63
CA ILE A 144 -13.92 -4.33 0.42
C ILE A 144 -15.37 -4.64 0.09
N THR A 145 -16.18 -5.03 1.08
CA THR A 145 -17.60 -5.34 0.87
C THR A 145 -18.35 -4.10 0.38
N ILE A 146 -18.14 -2.94 1.00
CA ILE A 146 -18.77 -1.69 0.55
C ILE A 146 -18.35 -1.35 -0.89
N PHE A 147 -17.07 -1.51 -1.22
CA PHE A 147 -16.53 -1.20 -2.54
C PHE A 147 -17.04 -2.15 -3.62
N GLU A 148 -16.94 -3.47 -3.41
CA GLU A 148 -17.33 -4.50 -4.39
C GLU A 148 -18.84 -4.53 -4.63
N PHE A 149 -19.65 -4.38 -3.58
CA PHE A 149 -21.11 -4.38 -3.72
C PHE A 149 -21.68 -2.99 -4.06
N GLY A 150 -20.83 -1.98 -4.26
CA GLY A 150 -21.26 -0.63 -4.62
C GLY A 150 -22.25 -0.01 -3.62
N ILE A 151 -22.09 -0.31 -2.33
CA ILE A 151 -23.04 0.11 -1.29
C ILE A 151 -23.02 1.65 -1.21
N PRO A 152 -24.20 2.32 -1.32
CA PRO A 152 -24.25 3.77 -1.31
C PRO A 152 -23.93 4.31 0.09
N VAL A 153 -22.75 4.89 0.23
CA VAL A 153 -22.24 5.43 1.51
C VAL A 153 -22.22 6.97 1.55
N GLY A 154 -23.08 7.62 0.76
CA GLY A 154 -23.29 9.07 0.82
C GLY A 154 -22.05 9.91 0.49
N GLY A 155 -21.11 9.38 -0.30
CA GLY A 155 -19.85 10.05 -0.67
C GLY A 155 -18.69 9.84 0.31
N ILE A 156 -18.89 9.06 1.38
CA ILE A 156 -17.81 8.69 2.30
C ILE A 156 -16.94 7.61 1.66
N ASN A 157 -15.61 7.71 1.83
CA ASN A 157 -14.70 6.68 1.35
C ASN A 157 -14.93 5.35 2.10
N PRO A 158 -15.12 4.21 1.40
CA PRO A 158 -15.31 2.89 2.03
C PRO A 158 -14.20 2.50 3.02
N GLY A 159 -12.95 2.84 2.70
CA GLY A 159 -11.80 2.60 3.57
C GLY A 159 -11.88 3.35 4.89
N PHE A 160 -12.46 4.55 4.91
CA PHE A 160 -12.68 5.31 6.15
C PHE A 160 -13.70 4.63 7.06
N ILE A 161 -14.78 4.08 6.48
CA ILE A 161 -15.79 3.33 7.25
C ILE A 161 -15.16 2.06 7.84
N GLY A 162 -14.38 1.34 7.04
CA GLY A 162 -13.59 0.21 7.52
C GLY A 162 -12.63 0.60 8.64
N LEU A 163 -11.99 1.77 8.54
CA LEU A 163 -11.06 2.29 9.54
C LEU A 163 -11.75 2.60 10.87
N VAL A 164 -12.96 3.17 10.85
CA VAL A 164 -13.77 3.38 12.06
C VAL A 164 -14.08 2.04 12.74
N ALA A 165 -14.46 1.02 11.97
CA ALA A 165 -14.70 -0.32 12.50
C ALA A 165 -13.44 -0.94 13.11
N ASN A 166 -12.29 -0.84 12.43
CA ASN A 166 -10.99 -1.29 12.92
C ASN A 166 -10.64 -0.63 14.27
N PHE A 167 -10.70 0.71 14.35
CA PHE A 167 -10.49 1.43 15.60
C PHE A 167 -11.44 0.99 16.70
N THR A 168 -12.71 0.77 16.37
CA THR A 168 -13.70 0.32 17.36
C THR A 168 -13.32 -1.03 17.94
N VAL A 169 -12.89 -1.99 17.12
CA VAL A 169 -12.43 -3.31 17.57
C VAL A 169 -11.19 -3.17 18.47
N VAL A 170 -10.21 -2.38 18.05
CA VAL A 170 -8.95 -2.17 18.79
C VAL A 170 -9.20 -1.46 20.13
N LEU A 171 -10.03 -0.42 20.15
CA LEU A 171 -10.36 0.33 21.37
C LEU A 171 -11.24 -0.49 22.31
N ALA A 172 -12.27 -1.17 21.79
CA ALA A 172 -13.15 -2.01 22.61
C ALA A 172 -12.34 -3.10 23.32
N THR A 173 -11.44 -3.77 22.61
CA THR A 173 -10.56 -4.79 23.23
C THR A 173 -9.55 -4.19 24.21
N LEU A 174 -9.05 -2.98 23.97
CA LEU A 174 -8.19 -2.28 24.93
C LEU A 174 -8.91 -1.97 26.24
N TYR A 175 -10.18 -1.51 26.18
CA TYR A 175 -10.97 -1.20 27.37
C TYR A 175 -11.49 -2.45 28.09
N LEU A 176 -11.98 -3.45 27.35
CA LEU A 176 -12.61 -4.65 27.93
C LEU A 176 -11.57 -5.69 28.39
N ALA A 177 -10.45 -5.81 27.68
CA ALA A 177 -9.47 -6.86 27.92
C ALA A 177 -8.04 -6.36 27.64
N PRO A 178 -7.54 -5.36 28.41
CA PRO A 178 -6.20 -4.84 28.21
C PRO A 178 -5.15 -5.95 28.23
N GLY A 179 -4.15 -5.84 27.35
CA GLY A 179 -2.99 -6.73 27.32
C GLY A 179 -1.96 -6.36 28.38
N LYS A 180 -0.95 -7.22 28.51
CA LYS A 180 0.23 -6.91 29.34
C LYS A 180 0.97 -5.72 28.76
N GLU A 181 1.48 -4.85 29.62
CA GLU A 181 2.29 -3.72 29.21
C GLU A 181 3.59 -4.21 28.57
N ARG A 182 3.85 -3.77 27.33
CA ARG A 182 5.01 -4.21 26.56
C ARG A 182 6.17 -3.24 26.76
N THR A 183 7.27 -3.74 27.29
CA THR A 183 8.51 -2.97 27.42
C THR A 183 9.23 -2.91 26.07
N PRO A 184 9.72 -1.73 25.64
CA PRO A 184 10.55 -1.63 24.45
C PRO A 184 11.83 -2.46 24.61
N ILE A 185 12.24 -3.16 23.55
CA ILE A 185 13.48 -3.97 23.54
C ILE A 185 14.71 -3.11 23.91
N ALA A 186 14.70 -1.83 23.53
CA ALA A 186 15.76 -0.87 23.89
C ALA A 186 15.93 -0.64 25.41
N ARG A 187 14.92 -0.95 26.25
CA ARG A 187 15.05 -0.90 27.72
C ARG A 187 15.53 -2.21 28.35
N ILE A 188 15.63 -3.29 27.56
CA ILE A 188 16.17 -4.55 28.02
C ILE A 188 17.70 -4.44 27.94
N THR A 189 18.31 -3.76 28.92
CA THR A 189 19.77 -3.78 29.08
C THR A 189 20.20 -5.24 29.32
N PRO A 190 21.20 -5.78 28.61
CA PRO A 190 21.77 -7.05 29.00
C PRO A 190 22.39 -6.85 30.38
N ARG A 191 21.74 -7.39 31.42
CA ARG A 191 22.37 -7.52 32.73
C ARG A 191 23.66 -8.29 32.49
N GLN A 192 24.77 -7.64 32.78
CA GLN A 192 26.09 -8.23 32.91
C GLN A 192 25.97 -9.63 33.51
N SER A 193 26.26 -10.66 32.72
CA SER A 193 26.60 -11.96 33.27
C SER A 193 27.86 -11.76 34.10
N ALA A 194 27.67 -11.88 35.40
CA ALA A 194 28.63 -11.61 36.45
C ALA A 194 29.95 -12.34 36.24
N SER A 195 31.02 -11.63 36.61
CA SER A 195 32.25 -12.16 37.17
C SER A 195 32.00 -13.25 38.21
N ALA A 196 32.55 -14.44 37.99
CA ALA A 196 33.15 -15.31 39.00
C ALA A 196 34.06 -16.32 38.29
#